data_AF-A0A0S4JHJ3-F1
#
_entry.id   AF-A0A0S4JHJ3-F1
#
_cell.length_a   1.000
_cell.length_b   1.000
_cell.length_c   1.000
_cell.angle_alpha   90.00
_cell.angle_beta   90.00
_cell.angle_gamma   90.00
#
_symmetry.space_group_name_H-M   'P 1'
#
loop_
_entity.id
_entity.type
_entity.pdbx_description
1 polymer ?
#
loop_
_entity_poly.entity_id
_entity_poly.type
_entity_poly.pdbx_seq_one_letter_code
_entity_poly.pdbx_strand_id
1 'polypeptide(L)'
;MSAATVNAPTADGGTSEVEKRVASIIREVQYADLPDDQQKIIMDIASSAYEKFVLLPTQSTWRKEPGARKELEREVERSCLREIAQHIKATLDEKLGASWHVVFGRSFASFVTHERMSMIHFSFEGADVVVWKHGA
;
A
#
# COMPACT_ATOMS: atom_id res chain seq x y z
N MET A 1 -3.69 -51.39 4.38
CA MET A 1 -2.43 -51.02 5.05
C MET A 1 -1.63 -50.19 4.05
N SER A 2 -1.85 -48.88 4.03
CA SER A 2 -1.00 -47.83 4.66
C SER A 2 0.44 -47.83 4.17
N ALA A 3 0.76 -46.82 3.34
CA ALA A 3 1.87 -45.90 3.60
C ALA A 3 1.67 -44.64 2.76
N ALA A 4 1.32 -43.54 3.42
CA ALA A 4 1.41 -42.21 2.88
C ALA A 4 2.90 -41.84 2.70
N THR A 5 3.27 -41.27 1.56
CA THR A 5 4.46 -40.42 1.48
C THR A 5 3.96 -39.00 1.24
N VAL A 6 3.91 -38.25 2.34
CA VAL A 6 3.79 -36.81 2.34
C VAL A 6 5.06 -36.25 1.71
N ASN A 7 4.95 -35.61 0.54
CA ASN A 7 5.97 -34.67 0.10
C ASN A 7 5.47 -33.28 0.48
N ALA A 8 6.15 -32.70 1.47
CA ALA A 8 6.00 -31.31 1.86
C ALA A 8 6.23 -30.39 0.65
N PRO A 9 5.54 -29.25 0.56
CA PRO A 9 5.93 -28.21 -0.38
C PRO A 9 7.27 -27.64 0.08
N THR A 10 8.34 -27.90 -0.68
CA THR A 10 9.62 -27.22 -0.50
C THR A 10 9.46 -25.76 -0.87
N ALA A 11 9.39 -24.91 0.15
CA ALA A 11 9.75 -23.50 0.03
C ALA A 11 11.25 -23.41 -0.27
N ASP A 12 11.64 -22.74 -1.35
CA ASP A 12 12.63 -21.64 -1.31
C ASP A 12 13.06 -21.18 -2.70
N GLY A 13 13.21 -19.86 -2.86
CA GLY A 13 13.94 -19.26 -3.98
C GLY A 13 13.38 -17.97 -4.59
N GLY A 14 12.32 -17.39 -4.02
CA GLY A 14 11.62 -16.25 -4.59
C GLY A 14 11.38 -15.09 -3.63
N THR A 15 12.35 -14.70 -2.81
CA THR A 15 12.35 -13.35 -2.23
C THR A 15 12.57 -12.35 -3.37
N SER A 16 11.44 -11.93 -3.91
CA SER A 16 11.22 -11.60 -5.31
C SER A 16 11.67 -10.18 -5.64
N GLU A 17 11.97 -9.90 -6.91
CA GLU A 17 12.29 -8.54 -7.39
C GLU A 17 11.25 -7.50 -6.94
N VAL A 18 10.01 -7.93 -6.66
CA VAL A 18 8.92 -7.13 -6.08
C VAL A 18 9.25 -6.59 -4.69
N GLU A 19 9.78 -7.40 -3.79
CA GLU A 19 10.12 -6.97 -2.42
C GLU A 19 11.20 -5.88 -2.44
N LYS A 20 12.17 -6.00 -3.35
CA LYS A 20 13.19 -4.95 -3.57
C LYS A 20 12.57 -3.66 -4.09
N ARG A 21 11.54 -3.75 -4.94
CA ARG A 21 10.81 -2.59 -5.45
C ARG A 21 10.02 -1.92 -4.33
N VAL A 22 9.30 -2.69 -3.53
CA VAL A 22 8.57 -2.20 -2.36
C VAL A 22 9.53 -1.52 -1.37
N ALA A 23 10.70 -2.10 -1.14
CA ALA A 23 11.74 -1.50 -0.29
C ALA A 23 12.27 -0.17 -0.86
N SER A 24 12.32 -0.03 -2.19
CA SER A 24 12.74 1.21 -2.86
C SER A 24 11.68 2.30 -2.90
N ILE A 25 10.44 2.01 -2.46
CA ILE A 25 9.36 2.99 -2.46
C ILE A 25 9.68 4.15 -1.51
N ILE A 26 9.68 5.36 -2.05
CA ILE A 26 9.89 6.59 -1.29
C ILE A 26 8.62 6.91 -0.50
N ARG A 27 8.80 7.05 0.82
CA ARG A 27 7.77 7.38 1.80
C ARG A 27 8.24 8.56 2.62
N GLU A 28 7.56 9.69 2.52
CA GLU A 28 7.89 10.89 3.29
C GLU A 28 6.67 11.37 4.06
N VAL A 29 6.81 11.48 5.38
CA VAL A 29 5.73 11.90 6.25
C VAL A 29 5.64 13.42 6.22
N GLN A 30 4.47 13.93 5.82
CA GLN A 30 4.20 15.36 5.81
C GLN A 30 3.53 15.82 7.11
N TYR A 31 2.64 14.98 7.65
CA TYR A 31 1.96 15.22 8.91
C TYR A 31 1.62 13.88 9.56
N ALA A 32 1.87 13.75 10.87
CA ALA A 32 1.46 12.58 11.63
C ALA A 32 1.05 13.01 13.04
N ASP A 33 -0.18 12.69 13.41
CA ASP A 33 -0.71 12.71 14.76
C ASP A 33 -1.17 11.28 15.07
N LEU A 34 -0.22 10.37 15.28
CA LEU A 34 -0.41 8.95 15.57
C LEU A 34 0.77 8.43 16.42
N PRO A 35 0.62 7.31 17.15
CA PRO A 35 1.77 6.54 17.64
C PRO A 35 2.58 5.92 16.48
N ASP A 36 3.91 5.85 16.64
CA ASP A 36 4.85 5.29 15.65
C ASP A 36 4.47 3.86 15.21
N ASP A 37 3.93 3.05 16.12
CA ASP A 37 3.50 1.68 15.84
C ASP A 37 2.35 1.64 14.82
N GLN A 38 1.34 2.52 15.00
CA GLN A 38 0.21 2.62 14.06
C GLN A 38 0.64 3.25 12.74
N GLN A 39 1.54 4.23 12.79
CA GLN A 39 2.11 4.85 11.61
C GLN A 39 2.80 3.82 10.69
N LYS A 40 3.63 2.93 11.25
CA LYS A 40 4.28 1.86 10.48
C LYS A 40 3.27 0.90 9.86
N ILE A 41 2.25 0.49 10.63
CA ILE A 41 1.17 -0.38 10.12
C ILE A 41 0.48 0.25 8.92
N ILE A 42 0.14 1.55 8.98
CA ILE A 42 -0.52 2.25 7.87
C ILE A 42 0.37 2.31 6.63
N MET A 43 1.66 2.63 6.78
CA MET A 43 2.61 2.66 5.66
C MET A 43 2.81 1.29 5.01
N ASP A 44 2.85 0.23 5.81
CA ASP A 44 3.01 -1.13 5.33
C ASP A 44 1.75 -1.60 4.57
N ILE A 45 0.56 -1.23 5.04
CA ILE A 45 -0.71 -1.51 4.33
C ILE A 45 -0.73 -0.78 2.98
N ALA A 46 -0.32 0.50 2.93
CA ALA A 46 -0.24 1.24 1.67
C ALA A 46 0.76 0.60 0.69
N SER A 47 1.92 0.15 1.21
CA SER A 47 2.94 -0.56 0.43
C SER A 47 2.40 -1.87 -0.15
N SER A 48 1.69 -2.67 0.67
CA SER A 48 1.07 -3.92 0.23
C SER A 48 -0.05 -3.69 -0.80
N ALA A 49 -0.84 -2.64 -0.64
CA ALA A 49 -1.86 -2.26 -1.63
C ALA A 49 -1.21 -1.93 -2.97
N TYR A 50 -0.16 -1.11 -2.97
CA TYR A 50 0.54 -0.72 -4.20
C TYR A 50 1.23 -1.92 -4.88
N GLU A 51 1.83 -2.80 -4.08
CA GLU A 51 2.38 -4.05 -4.59
C GLU A 51 1.34 -4.84 -5.38
N LYS A 52 0.18 -5.07 -4.75
CA LYS A 52 -0.90 -5.88 -5.31
C LYS A 52 -1.53 -5.29 -6.57
N PHE A 53 -1.78 -3.98 -6.57
CA PHE A 53 -2.55 -3.33 -7.63
C PHE A 53 -1.70 -2.69 -8.73
N VAL A 54 -0.42 -2.39 -8.46
CA VAL A 54 0.46 -1.70 -9.41
C VAL A 54 1.68 -2.53 -9.75
N LEU A 55 2.45 -3.01 -8.78
CA LEU A 55 3.71 -3.71 -9.05
C LEU A 55 3.50 -5.10 -9.66
N LEU A 56 2.61 -5.93 -9.10
CA LEU A 56 2.35 -7.28 -9.62
C LEU A 56 1.77 -7.26 -11.04
N PRO A 57 0.76 -6.42 -11.38
CA PRO A 57 0.23 -6.37 -12.75
C PRO A 57 1.26 -5.87 -13.78
N THR A 58 2.19 -5.00 -13.37
CA THR A 58 3.22 -4.46 -14.27
C THR A 58 4.49 -5.31 -14.34
N GLN A 59 4.61 -6.35 -13.51
CA GLN A 59 5.81 -7.18 -13.39
C GLN A 59 6.34 -7.73 -14.73
N SER A 60 5.43 -8.11 -15.63
CA SER A 60 5.78 -8.62 -16.97
C SER A 60 6.54 -7.61 -17.83
N THR A 61 6.41 -6.31 -17.55
CA THR A 61 7.03 -5.22 -18.31
C THR A 61 8.33 -4.71 -17.72
N TRP A 62 8.79 -5.26 -16.59
CA TRP A 62 10.01 -4.81 -15.91
C TRP A 62 11.29 -5.05 -16.71
N ARG A 63 11.25 -5.90 -17.74
CA ARG A 63 12.35 -6.13 -18.70
C ARG A 63 12.42 -5.07 -19.82
N LYS A 64 11.46 -4.14 -19.92
CA LYS A 64 11.42 -3.08 -20.94
C LYS A 64 12.20 -1.84 -20.47
N GLU A 65 12.44 -0.90 -21.39
CA GLU A 65 13.07 0.40 -21.12
C GLU A 65 12.47 1.09 -19.88
N PRO A 66 13.29 1.67 -18.98
CA PRO A 66 12.82 2.24 -17.71
C PRO A 66 11.70 3.28 -17.84
N GLY A 67 11.66 4.04 -18.94
CA GLY A 67 10.63 5.04 -19.21
C GLY A 67 9.24 4.43 -19.44
N ALA A 68 9.16 3.42 -20.34
CA ALA A 68 7.91 2.75 -20.66
C ALA A 68 7.31 2.01 -19.45
N ARG A 69 8.17 1.52 -18.55
CA ARG A 69 7.74 0.86 -17.32
C ARG A 69 7.07 1.83 -16.35
N LYS A 70 7.73 2.97 -16.05
CA LYS A 70 7.19 3.99 -15.13
C LYS A 70 5.88 4.57 -15.65
N GLU A 71 5.75 4.74 -16.95
CA GLU A 71 4.51 5.22 -17.55
C GLU A 71 3.37 4.23 -17.39
N LEU A 72 3.63 2.93 -17.60
CA LEU A 72 2.62 1.90 -17.37
C LEU A 72 2.23 1.78 -15.90
N GLU A 73 3.20 1.81 -14.97
CA GLU A 73 2.92 1.83 -13.52
C GLU A 73 1.99 2.99 -13.15
N ARG A 74 2.24 4.19 -13.71
CA ARG A 74 1.37 5.36 -13.51
C ARG A 74 -0.01 5.19 -14.14
N GLU A 75 -0.10 4.56 -15.30
CA GLU A 75 -1.38 4.30 -15.97
C GLU A 75 -2.21 3.29 -15.19
N VAL A 76 -1.60 2.19 -14.75
CA VAL A 76 -2.23 1.19 -13.89
C VAL A 76 -2.70 1.82 -12.59
N GLU A 77 -1.83 2.57 -11.90
CA GLU A 77 -2.19 3.30 -10.68
C GLU A 77 -3.40 4.22 -10.88
N ARG A 78 -3.44 4.99 -11.97
CA ARG A 78 -4.59 5.85 -12.30
C ARG A 78 -5.88 5.07 -12.52
N SER A 79 -5.79 3.87 -13.08
CA SER A 79 -6.96 3.02 -13.34
C SER A 79 -7.52 2.36 -12.08
N CYS A 80 -6.73 2.23 -11.01
CA CYS A 80 -7.09 1.48 -9.80
C CYS A 80 -7.06 2.31 -8.50
N LEU A 81 -7.09 3.66 -8.59
CA LEU A 81 -7.05 4.56 -7.42
C LEU A 81 -8.12 4.22 -6.37
N ARG A 82 -9.35 3.92 -6.83
CA ARG A 82 -10.48 3.60 -5.96
C ARG A 82 -10.25 2.27 -5.25
N GLU A 83 -9.78 1.27 -5.97
CA GLU A 83 -9.50 -0.08 -5.48
C GLU A 83 -8.37 -0.06 -4.45
N ILE A 84 -7.32 0.73 -4.71
CA ILE A 84 -6.22 0.97 -3.76
C ILE A 84 -6.78 1.61 -2.48
N ALA A 85 -7.53 2.72 -2.59
CA ALA A 85 -8.09 3.41 -1.43
C ALA A 85 -9.04 2.50 -0.62
N GLN A 86 -9.90 1.74 -1.30
CA GLN A 86 -10.82 0.81 -0.67
C GLN A 86 -10.07 -0.33 0.05
N HIS A 87 -9.01 -0.86 -0.55
CA HIS A 87 -8.20 -1.91 0.06
C HIS A 87 -7.50 -1.43 1.32
N ILE A 88 -6.87 -0.24 1.25
CA ILE A 88 -6.21 0.38 2.41
C ILE A 88 -7.23 0.57 3.53
N LYS A 89 -8.41 1.15 3.23
CA LYS A 89 -9.47 1.34 4.22
C LYS A 89 -9.90 0.02 4.87
N ALA A 90 -10.21 -1.00 4.06
CA ALA A 90 -10.71 -2.28 4.56
C ALA A 90 -9.69 -2.96 5.49
N THR A 91 -8.41 -2.95 5.11
CA THR A 91 -7.35 -3.54 5.94
C THR A 91 -7.06 -2.73 7.20
N LEU A 92 -7.24 -1.40 7.17
CA LEU A 92 -7.13 -0.57 8.37
C LEU A 92 -8.27 -0.82 9.35
N ASP A 93 -9.51 -0.85 8.88
CA ASP A 93 -10.69 -1.16 9.69
C ASP A 93 -10.54 -2.53 10.36
N GLU A 94 -10.00 -3.52 9.64
CA GLU A 94 -9.75 -4.87 10.16
C GLU A 94 -8.63 -4.90 11.22
N LYS A 95 -7.51 -4.20 10.99
CA LYS A 95 -6.32 -4.29 11.86
C LYS A 95 -6.37 -3.38 13.09
N LEU A 96 -6.87 -2.16 12.95
CA LEU A 96 -6.84 -1.15 14.01
C LEU A 96 -8.17 -1.04 14.76
N GLY A 97 -9.23 -1.64 14.22
CA GLY A 97 -10.59 -1.40 14.67
C GLY A 97 -11.04 0.04 14.35
N ALA A 98 -12.36 0.25 14.40
CA ALA A 98 -13.05 1.48 14.02
C ALA A 98 -13.15 1.75 12.50
N SER A 99 -13.84 2.85 12.16
CA SER A 99 -14.02 3.30 10.78
C SER A 99 -12.96 4.33 10.42
N TRP A 100 -12.03 3.94 9.57
CA TRP A 100 -11.02 4.83 9.01
C TRP A 100 -11.48 5.42 7.68
N HIS A 101 -11.02 6.63 7.41
CA HIS A 101 -11.23 7.35 6.16
C HIS A 101 -9.89 7.46 5.43
N VAL A 102 -9.92 7.26 4.11
CA VAL A 102 -8.71 7.20 3.27
C VAL A 102 -8.91 8.04 2.02
N VAL A 103 -7.92 8.86 1.70
CA VAL A 103 -7.77 9.55 0.41
C VAL A 103 -6.42 9.15 -0.18
N PHE A 104 -6.42 8.76 -1.45
CA PHE A 104 -5.23 8.38 -2.20
C PHE A 104 -5.25 9.09 -3.57
N GLY A 105 -4.18 9.79 -3.92
CA GLY A 105 -4.07 10.43 -5.24
C GLY A 105 -2.84 11.30 -5.41
N ARG A 106 -2.51 11.66 -6.65
CA ARG A 106 -1.30 12.47 -6.96
C ARG A 106 -1.45 13.97 -6.78
N SER A 107 -2.68 14.47 -6.83
CA SER A 107 -2.95 15.90 -6.71
C SER A 107 -4.34 16.09 -6.14
N PHE A 108 -4.39 16.52 -4.88
CA PHE A 108 -5.62 16.89 -4.19
C PHE A 108 -5.29 17.91 -3.10
N ALA A 109 -6.33 18.53 -2.56
CA ALA A 109 -6.26 19.28 -1.31
C ALA A 109 -7.41 18.81 -0.43
N SER A 110 -7.17 18.67 0.86
CA SER A 110 -8.18 18.27 1.83
C SER A 110 -8.12 19.17 3.06
N PHE A 111 -9.29 19.43 3.65
CA PHE A 111 -9.42 20.10 4.93
C PHE A 111 -10.44 19.30 5.74
N VAL A 112 -9.97 18.63 6.80
CA VAL A 112 -10.79 17.68 7.56
C VAL A 112 -10.60 17.89 9.06
N THR A 113 -11.66 17.69 9.81
CA THR A 113 -11.62 17.56 11.27
C THR A 113 -11.46 16.08 11.62
N HIS A 114 -10.54 15.77 12.50
CA HIS A 114 -10.20 14.40 12.91
C HIS A 114 -10.11 14.30 14.43
N GLU A 115 -10.22 13.08 14.95
CA GLU A 115 -9.93 12.82 16.36
C GLU A 115 -8.44 12.99 16.65
N ARG A 116 -8.10 13.39 17.87
CA ARG A 116 -6.69 13.49 18.29
C ARG A 116 -6.01 12.12 18.20
N MET A 117 -4.74 12.10 17.81
CA MET A 117 -3.91 10.90 17.66
C MET A 117 -4.47 9.89 16.65
N SER A 118 -5.13 10.38 15.59
CA SER A 118 -5.78 9.52 14.60
C SER A 118 -5.61 9.96 13.14
N MET A 119 -4.61 10.78 12.81
CA MET A 119 -4.41 11.27 11.43
C MET A 119 -2.96 11.16 10.96
N ILE A 120 -2.78 10.75 9.70
CA ILE A 120 -1.49 10.78 8.99
C ILE A 120 -1.68 11.24 7.55
N HIS A 121 -0.69 11.98 7.08
CA HIS A 121 -0.51 12.40 5.71
C HIS A 121 0.95 12.14 5.31
N PHE A 122 1.16 11.37 4.25
CA PHE A 122 2.48 11.07 3.73
C PHE A 122 2.47 10.95 2.21
N SER A 123 3.60 11.28 1.59
CA SER A 123 3.83 11.01 0.18
C SER A 123 4.31 9.57 -0.02
N PHE A 124 3.93 8.99 -1.15
CA PHE A 124 4.11 7.58 -1.49
C PHE A 124 4.21 7.42 -3.02
N GLU A 125 5.39 7.12 -3.57
CA GLU A 125 5.65 6.99 -5.02
C GLU A 125 5.14 8.17 -5.89
N GLY A 126 5.17 9.38 -5.32
CA GLY A 126 4.67 10.60 -5.97
C GLY A 126 3.14 10.69 -6.04
N ALA A 127 2.43 9.87 -5.27
CA ALA A 127 1.08 10.12 -4.80
C ALA A 127 1.11 10.55 -3.32
N ASP A 128 0.01 11.11 -2.82
CA ASP A 128 -0.19 11.40 -1.41
C ASP A 128 -1.29 10.49 -0.85
N VAL A 129 -1.11 10.11 0.42
CA VAL A 129 -2.04 9.27 1.17
C VAL A 129 -2.41 10.00 2.45
N VAL A 130 -3.71 10.29 2.62
CA VAL A 130 -4.26 10.86 3.84
C VAL A 130 -5.18 9.83 4.47
N VAL A 131 -4.91 9.50 5.74
CA VAL A 131 -5.69 8.56 6.53
C VAL A 131 -6.09 9.24 7.83
N TRP A 132 -7.36 9.19 8.18
CA TRP A 132 -7.82 9.70 9.47
C TRP A 132 -9.02 8.93 10.02
N LYS A 133 -9.25 9.07 11.33
CA LYS A 133 -10.47 8.60 12.00
C LYS A 133 -11.38 9.78 12.33
N HIS A 134 -12.70 9.53 12.23
CA HIS A 134 -13.72 10.48 12.65
C HIS A 134 -14.96 9.74 13.19
N GLY A 135 -15.53 10.25 14.27
CA GLY A 135 -16.87 9.86 14.75
C GLY A 135 -16.89 8.63 15.65
N ALA A 136 -16.05 8.61 16.70
CA ALA A 136 -16.22 7.73 17.86
C ALA A 136 -17.61 7.85 18.50
#